data_AF-A0A5C9EJ13-F1
#
_entry.id   AF-A0A5C9EJ13-F1
#
_cell.length_a   1.000
_cell.length_b   1.000
_cell.length_c   1.000
_cell.angle_alpha   90.00
_cell.angle_beta   90.00
_cell.angle_gamma   90.00
#
_symmetry.space_group_name_H-M   'P 1'
#
loop_
_entity.id
_entity.type
_entity.pdbx_description
1 polymer ?
#
loop_
_entity_poly.entity_id
_entity_poly.type
_entity_poly.pdbx_seq_one_letter_code
_entity_poly.pdbx_strand_id
1 'polypeptide(L)'
;MNKVNRKGETYFYPFRCEFIVNTNNLVSEEMVTTILDKLDNEIVEKLNEVLNGIKFYVGGNQRHHNNEEYITSATYEFNLKKRELLFFLFKIFKRGYKRWRESQYGALKRFLWESFFHEIIICLTRIILLNKDLIQDSLSLLKESGKSSFEEEILDLFILEDEDSPKINYITLGTDLWKEDLPENLSFLNVFYSRKLEQLKKDNRQGKISYFLKNKFYNELRKMKLNYEYEYNLSELINYCIYSDHFDPFLNEYSAESVRRRFYYKAKRVIKKFFKTYEINTKKYKDSAGRNHLFISHRIFEKVKSACLQLCVREIQIETLNRYRIFKDFYSECPICGQDEINQIICEKIYFSNEYQAFKEELVKFLESGKSLDLVNNEEFFFGVPCEDCFNFIRDIRGKFSEFNLLQKFILRYSTCPVCGNKNHLSYLLSFFYDDSKEDLKEFLINHMKAKKINNINFNIGIPCCECFEEVFGEYPEYLGFLT
;
A
#
# COMPACT_ATOMS: atom_id res chain seq x y z
N MET A 1 -37.11 -12.96 53.49
CA MET A 1 -36.38 -13.02 52.21
C MET A 1 -36.98 -11.98 51.27
N ASN A 2 -36.34 -10.82 51.16
CA ASN A 2 -36.84 -9.70 50.36
C ASN A 2 -36.64 -9.99 48.86
N LYS A 3 -37.73 -9.91 48.08
CA LYS A 3 -37.69 -9.89 46.62
C LYS A 3 -37.02 -8.59 46.18
N VAL A 4 -35.78 -8.68 45.72
CA VAL A 4 -35.09 -7.58 45.04
C VAL A 4 -35.72 -7.43 43.66
N ASN A 5 -36.62 -6.47 43.53
CA ASN A 5 -37.09 -5.97 42.24
C ASN A 5 -35.92 -5.20 41.58
N ARG A 6 -35.12 -5.89 40.76
CA ARG A 6 -34.15 -5.24 39.87
C ARG A 6 -34.89 -4.53 38.74
N LYS A 7 -35.46 -3.36 39.03
CA LYS A 7 -35.70 -2.36 37.98
C LYS A 7 -34.32 -2.00 37.42
N GLY A 8 -34.14 -2.19 36.11
CA GLY A 8 -32.90 -1.86 35.42
C GLY A 8 -32.52 -0.43 35.75
N GLU A 9 -31.37 -0.27 36.40
CA GLU A 9 -30.83 1.03 36.73
C GLU A 9 -30.60 1.78 35.42
N THR A 10 -31.38 2.85 35.23
CA THR A 10 -31.28 3.73 34.08
C THR A 10 -30.23 4.76 34.47
N TYR A 11 -29.02 4.62 33.93
CA TYR A 11 -27.90 5.47 34.27
C TYR A 11 -27.85 6.68 33.33
N PHE A 12 -27.90 7.86 33.94
CA PHE A 12 -27.86 9.19 33.32
C PHE A 12 -26.41 9.56 33.05
N TYR A 13 -26.11 10.11 31.87
CA TYR A 13 -24.77 10.60 31.50
C TYR A 13 -24.69 12.11 31.78
N PRO A 14 -24.35 12.55 33.01
CA PRO A 14 -25.22 13.50 33.71
C PRO A 14 -25.08 14.99 33.38
N PHE A 15 -24.25 15.43 32.44
CA PHE A 15 -23.96 16.88 32.33
C PHE A 15 -23.90 17.48 30.91
N ARG A 16 -23.97 16.69 29.83
CA ARG A 16 -23.97 17.22 28.43
C ARG A 16 -25.03 16.60 27.51
N CYS A 17 -25.33 15.30 27.67
CA CYS A 17 -26.28 14.59 26.81
C CYS A 17 -27.64 14.44 27.51
N GLU A 18 -28.74 14.66 26.78
CA GLU A 18 -30.10 14.47 27.28
C GLU A 18 -30.66 13.07 26.94
N PHE A 19 -30.03 12.34 26.00
CA PHE A 19 -30.43 10.99 25.61
C PHE A 19 -29.91 9.90 26.57
N ILE A 20 -30.62 8.77 26.64
CA ILE A 20 -30.31 7.67 27.56
C ILE A 20 -29.26 6.73 26.97
N VAL A 21 -28.15 6.48 27.68
CA VAL A 21 -27.18 5.43 27.30
C VAL A 21 -27.43 4.16 28.11
N ASN A 22 -28.09 3.18 27.50
CA ASN A 22 -28.28 1.88 28.10
C ASN A 22 -27.19 0.89 27.65
N THR A 23 -26.18 0.72 28.52
CA THR A 23 -25.08 -0.22 28.29
C THR A 23 -25.49 -1.69 28.38
N ASN A 24 -26.64 -2.01 29.01
CA ASN A 24 -27.07 -3.37 29.35
C ASN A 24 -25.96 -4.19 30.05
N ASN A 25 -25.05 -3.56 30.79
CA ASN A 25 -23.83 -4.17 31.37
C ASN A 25 -22.90 -4.83 30.33
N LEU A 26 -23.04 -4.49 29.04
CA LEU A 26 -22.21 -5.03 27.96
C LEU A 26 -20.98 -4.17 27.68
N VAL A 27 -21.04 -2.88 27.99
CA VAL A 27 -19.96 -1.90 27.80
C VAL A 27 -19.79 -1.13 29.12
N SER A 28 -18.55 -0.76 29.46
CA SER A 28 -18.34 0.09 30.63
C SER A 28 -18.75 1.53 30.31
N GLU A 29 -19.17 2.25 31.35
CA GLU A 29 -19.51 3.66 31.23
C GLU A 29 -18.31 4.47 30.72
N GLU A 30 -17.14 4.26 31.30
CA GLU A 30 -15.88 4.93 30.95
C GLU A 30 -15.53 4.88 29.45
N MET A 31 -15.84 3.76 28.79
CA MET A 31 -15.59 3.64 27.34
C MET A 31 -16.45 4.59 26.52
N VAL A 32 -17.69 4.84 26.95
CA VAL A 32 -18.60 5.76 26.28
C VAL A 32 -18.26 7.21 26.62
N THR A 33 -17.76 7.51 27.83
CA THR A 33 -17.51 8.89 28.31
C THR A 33 -16.37 9.42 27.50
N THR A 34 -15.31 8.63 27.44
CA THR A 34 -14.10 8.92 26.66
C THR A 34 -14.44 9.25 25.21
N ILE A 35 -15.48 8.65 24.63
CA ILE A 35 -15.94 8.95 23.26
C ILE A 35 -16.74 10.26 23.21
N LEU A 36 -17.73 10.42 24.09
CA LEU A 36 -18.60 11.60 24.11
C LEU A 36 -17.83 12.88 24.48
N ASP A 37 -16.79 12.78 25.30
CA ASP A 37 -15.91 13.88 25.67
C ASP A 37 -15.07 14.39 24.49
N LYS A 38 -14.96 13.63 23.40
CA LYS A 38 -14.32 14.09 22.16
C LYS A 38 -15.25 14.85 21.23
N LEU A 39 -16.55 14.89 21.52
CA LEU A 39 -17.52 15.62 20.74
C LEU A 39 -17.67 17.05 21.30
N ASP A 40 -17.62 18.03 20.42
CA ASP A 40 -17.84 19.44 20.79
C ASP A 40 -19.29 19.69 21.24
N ASN A 41 -19.53 20.80 21.97
CA ASN A 41 -20.85 21.07 22.57
C ASN A 41 -21.95 21.16 21.51
N GLU A 42 -21.66 21.84 20.39
CA GLU A 42 -22.58 21.97 19.26
C GLU A 42 -22.98 20.61 18.67
N ILE A 43 -22.03 19.68 18.57
CA ILE A 43 -22.29 18.32 18.09
C ILE A 43 -23.23 17.58 19.06
N VAL A 44 -22.98 17.72 20.37
CA VAL A 44 -23.81 17.08 21.40
C VAL A 44 -25.23 17.65 21.41
N GLU A 45 -25.38 18.97 21.29
CA GLU A 45 -26.68 19.64 21.19
C GLU A 45 -27.49 19.11 20.01
N LYS A 46 -26.88 19.02 18.82
CA LYS A 46 -27.53 18.43 17.65
C LYS A 46 -27.87 16.96 17.82
N LEU A 47 -27.02 16.17 18.49
CA LEU A 47 -27.35 14.78 18.82
C LEU A 47 -28.57 14.69 19.74
N ASN A 48 -28.71 15.57 20.73
CA ASN A 48 -29.88 15.62 21.61
C ASN A 48 -31.18 15.92 20.82
N GLU A 49 -31.11 16.67 19.72
CA GLU A 49 -32.27 16.94 18.85
C GLU A 49 -32.82 15.70 18.15
N VAL A 50 -31.97 14.71 17.85
CA VAL A 50 -32.29 13.54 17.00
C VAL A 50 -32.19 12.18 17.70
N LEU A 51 -31.54 12.08 18.85
CA LEU A 51 -31.42 10.84 19.64
C LEU A 51 -32.27 10.87 20.92
N ASN A 52 -32.88 9.75 21.26
CA ASN A 52 -33.52 9.49 22.56
C ASN A 52 -32.73 8.46 23.38
N GLY A 53 -31.96 7.59 22.73
CA GLY A 53 -31.06 6.71 23.47
C GLY A 53 -30.12 5.84 22.63
N ILE A 54 -29.13 5.28 23.31
CA ILE A 54 -28.11 4.37 22.77
C ILE A 54 -28.21 3.03 23.52
N LYS A 55 -28.16 1.93 22.78
CA LYS A 55 -28.20 0.56 23.27
C LYS A 55 -27.08 -0.27 22.66
N PHE A 56 -26.67 -1.30 23.39
CA PHE A 56 -25.68 -2.27 22.92
C PHE A 56 -26.26 -3.67 22.86
N TYR A 57 -25.84 -4.42 21.85
CA TYR A 57 -26.28 -5.78 21.59
C TYR A 57 -25.12 -6.68 21.17
N VAL A 58 -25.19 -7.96 21.57
CA VAL A 58 -24.14 -8.95 21.35
C VAL A 58 -24.29 -9.66 19.99
N GLY A 59 -25.52 -9.86 19.51
CA GLY A 59 -25.80 -10.66 18.30
C GLY A 59 -25.59 -9.90 16.99
N GLY A 60 -25.84 -10.58 15.85
CA GLY A 60 -25.55 -10.02 14.52
C GLY A 60 -26.33 -10.58 13.33
N ASN A 61 -27.40 -11.36 13.59
CA ASN A 61 -28.28 -11.92 12.56
C ASN A 61 -29.74 -11.45 12.70
N GLN A 62 -30.13 -10.87 13.84
CA GLN A 62 -31.39 -10.16 13.96
C GLN A 62 -31.14 -8.75 13.44
N ARG A 63 -31.37 -8.57 12.15
CA ARG A 63 -31.39 -7.25 11.54
C ARG A 63 -32.76 -6.98 10.98
N HIS A 64 -33.22 -5.76 11.17
CA HIS A 64 -34.50 -5.32 10.64
C HIS A 64 -34.34 -4.88 9.18
N HIS A 65 -33.72 -5.73 8.35
CA HIS A 65 -33.32 -5.40 6.97
C HIS A 65 -34.48 -5.02 6.05
N ASN A 66 -35.71 -5.37 6.43
CA ASN A 66 -36.92 -5.11 5.65
C ASN A 66 -37.94 -4.26 6.44
N ASN A 67 -37.50 -3.60 7.50
CA ASN A 67 -38.36 -2.68 8.25
C ASN A 67 -37.94 -1.25 7.93
N GLU A 68 -38.84 -0.54 7.25
CA GLU A 68 -38.68 0.85 6.85
C GLU A 68 -38.55 1.79 8.07
N GLU A 69 -38.87 1.35 9.29
CA GLU A 69 -38.60 2.13 10.50
C GLU A 69 -37.09 2.20 10.89
N TYR A 70 -36.18 1.55 10.15
CA TYR A 70 -34.78 1.38 10.54
C TYR A 70 -33.77 1.81 9.47
N ILE A 71 -32.83 2.66 9.86
CA ILE A 71 -31.59 2.88 9.10
C ILE A 71 -30.55 1.86 9.59
N THR A 72 -30.08 0.99 8.70
CA THR A 72 -29.17 -0.11 9.08
C THR A 72 -27.77 0.04 8.50
N SER A 73 -26.76 -0.36 9.27
CA SER A 73 -25.36 -0.38 8.87
C SER A 73 -24.68 -1.70 9.26
N ALA A 74 -23.39 -1.84 8.95
CA ALA A 74 -22.60 -3.00 9.31
C ALA A 74 -22.55 -3.26 10.83
N THR A 75 -22.45 -2.19 11.61
CA THR A 75 -22.15 -2.21 13.05
C THR A 75 -23.24 -1.61 13.93
N TYR A 76 -24.29 -1.02 13.35
CA TYR A 76 -25.40 -0.44 14.10
C TYR A 76 -26.73 -0.45 13.33
N GLU A 77 -27.82 -0.17 14.03
CA GLU A 77 -29.13 0.21 13.47
C GLU A 77 -29.68 1.41 14.24
N PHE A 78 -30.36 2.32 13.54
CA PHE A 78 -31.07 3.44 14.13
C PHE A 78 -32.57 3.28 13.87
N ASN A 79 -33.37 3.25 14.94
CA ASN A 79 -34.82 3.20 14.86
C ASN A 79 -35.36 4.62 14.79
N LEU A 80 -35.93 5.00 13.64
CA LEU A 80 -36.44 6.34 13.37
C LEU A 80 -37.56 6.75 14.34
N LYS A 81 -38.47 5.83 14.63
CA LYS A 81 -39.65 6.07 15.48
C LYS A 81 -39.31 6.27 16.94
N LYS A 82 -38.43 5.43 17.48
CA LYS A 82 -37.98 5.49 18.87
C LYS A 82 -36.84 6.48 19.07
N ARG A 83 -36.17 6.87 17.97
CA ARG A 83 -34.91 7.62 17.96
C ARG A 83 -33.84 6.91 18.81
N GLU A 84 -33.80 5.59 18.71
CA GLU A 84 -32.89 4.74 19.46
C GLU A 84 -31.81 4.15 18.55
N LEU A 85 -30.55 4.32 18.95
CA LEU A 85 -29.40 3.76 18.27
C LEU A 85 -28.96 2.45 18.93
N LEU A 86 -28.73 1.40 18.14
CA LEU A 86 -28.33 0.08 18.60
C LEU A 86 -26.99 -0.33 17.99
N PHE A 87 -25.97 -0.59 18.80
CA PHE A 87 -24.65 -1.07 18.33
C PHE A 87 -24.49 -2.59 18.47
N PHE A 88 -23.92 -3.22 17.44
CA PHE A 88 -23.62 -4.65 17.38
C PHE A 88 -22.17 -4.96 17.76
N LEU A 89 -21.94 -5.32 19.02
CA LEU A 89 -20.60 -5.58 19.56
C LEU A 89 -19.85 -6.69 18.82
N PHE A 90 -20.54 -7.75 18.37
CA PHE A 90 -19.87 -8.82 17.62
C PHE A 90 -19.37 -8.36 16.24
N LYS A 91 -20.08 -7.45 15.57
CA LYS A 91 -19.66 -6.90 14.27
C LYS A 91 -18.46 -5.98 14.45
N ILE A 92 -18.47 -5.14 15.49
CA ILE A 92 -17.34 -4.30 15.90
C ILE A 92 -16.12 -5.18 16.22
N PHE A 93 -16.28 -6.23 17.02
CA PHE A 93 -15.23 -7.20 17.32
C PHE A 93 -14.63 -7.82 16.05
N LYS A 94 -15.48 -8.26 15.12
CA LYS A 94 -15.04 -8.83 13.83
C LYS A 94 -14.18 -7.85 13.03
N ARG A 95 -14.55 -6.56 12.99
CA ARG A 95 -13.75 -5.52 12.32
C ARG A 95 -12.37 -5.37 12.97
N GLY A 96 -12.31 -5.21 14.29
CA GLY A 96 -11.02 -5.09 14.99
C GLY A 96 -10.14 -6.32 14.87
N TYR A 97 -10.73 -7.51 14.96
CA TYR A 97 -9.99 -8.76 14.75
C TYR A 97 -9.45 -8.89 13.31
N LYS A 98 -10.23 -8.49 12.30
CA LYS A 98 -9.80 -8.49 10.89
C LYS A 98 -8.60 -7.55 10.71
N ARG A 99 -8.71 -6.30 11.18
CA ARG A 99 -7.60 -5.31 11.15
C ARG A 99 -6.34 -5.83 11.82
N TRP A 100 -6.48 -6.41 13.02
CA TRP A 100 -5.34 -7.03 13.70
C TRP A 100 -4.76 -8.19 12.89
N ARG A 101 -5.58 -9.04 12.27
CA ARG A 101 -5.07 -10.17 11.47
C ARG A 101 -4.27 -9.69 10.25
N GLU A 102 -4.65 -8.57 9.64
CA GLU A 102 -4.03 -8.02 8.43
C GLU A 102 -2.78 -7.16 8.74
N SER A 103 -2.71 -6.53 9.91
CA SER A 103 -1.57 -5.71 10.33
C SER A 103 -0.34 -6.52 10.75
N GLN A 104 0.87 -5.99 10.53
CA GLN A 104 2.15 -6.58 10.96
C GLN A 104 2.54 -6.27 12.41
N TYR A 105 1.77 -5.43 13.11
CA TYR A 105 2.09 -4.92 14.44
C TYR A 105 0.85 -4.78 15.34
N GLY A 106 1.03 -4.26 16.56
CA GLY A 106 -0.02 -3.87 17.48
C GLY A 106 -0.67 -4.99 18.30
N ALA A 107 -1.31 -4.60 19.41
CA ALA A 107 -2.06 -5.49 20.30
C ALA A 107 -3.47 -5.74 19.75
N LEU A 108 -3.98 -6.97 19.82
CA LEU A 108 -5.38 -7.25 19.42
C LEU A 108 -6.35 -6.41 20.26
N LYS A 109 -6.13 -6.32 21.57
CA LYS A 109 -6.97 -5.50 22.48
C LYS A 109 -7.06 -4.04 22.01
N ARG A 110 -5.95 -3.45 21.52
CA ARG A 110 -5.92 -2.10 20.92
C ARG A 110 -6.79 -2.00 19.67
N PHE A 111 -6.66 -2.92 18.71
CA PHE A 111 -7.50 -2.90 17.51
C PHE A 111 -8.99 -3.08 17.81
N LEU A 112 -9.34 -3.82 18.87
CA LEU A 112 -10.72 -3.93 19.33
C LEU A 112 -11.22 -2.60 19.90
N TRP A 113 -10.42 -1.94 20.74
CA TRP A 113 -10.71 -0.62 21.28
C TRP A 113 -10.86 0.43 20.17
N GLU A 114 -9.87 0.55 19.29
CA GLU A 114 -9.89 1.46 18.14
C GLU A 114 -11.13 1.24 17.27
N SER A 115 -11.49 -0.02 17.02
CA SER A 115 -12.69 -0.32 16.23
C SER A 115 -13.96 0.06 16.99
N PHE A 116 -14.05 -0.18 18.29
CA PHE A 116 -15.20 0.26 19.08
C PHE A 116 -15.34 1.79 19.06
N PHE A 117 -14.26 2.50 19.33
CA PHE A 117 -14.23 3.96 19.37
C PHE A 117 -14.61 4.58 18.01
N HIS A 118 -13.95 4.12 16.95
CA HIS A 118 -14.15 4.59 15.59
C HIS A 118 -15.58 4.38 15.09
N GLU A 119 -16.14 3.18 15.30
CA GLU A 119 -17.47 2.85 14.79
C GLU A 119 -18.58 3.64 15.49
N ILE A 120 -18.41 3.93 16.78
CA ILE A 120 -19.37 4.75 17.52
C ILE A 120 -19.30 6.19 17.04
N ILE A 121 -18.12 6.77 16.93
CA ILE A 121 -17.98 8.16 16.48
C ILE A 121 -18.52 8.35 15.07
N ILE A 122 -18.14 7.50 14.13
CA ILE A 122 -18.68 7.56 12.76
C ILE A 122 -20.21 7.48 12.76
N CYS A 123 -20.78 6.64 13.61
CA CYS A 123 -22.22 6.52 13.70
C CYS A 123 -22.86 7.80 14.25
N LEU A 124 -22.38 8.33 15.39
CA LEU A 124 -22.91 9.56 15.98
C LEU A 124 -22.78 10.74 14.99
N THR A 125 -21.63 10.86 14.32
CA THR A 125 -21.38 11.81 13.24
C THR A 125 -22.30 11.65 12.03
N ARG A 126 -22.88 10.48 11.79
CA ARG A 126 -23.90 10.31 10.73
C ARG A 126 -25.29 10.66 11.23
N ILE A 127 -25.61 10.30 12.47
CA ILE A 127 -26.91 10.58 13.06
C ILE A 127 -27.16 12.08 13.20
N ILE A 128 -26.12 12.87 13.49
CA ILE A 128 -26.23 14.34 13.58
C ILE A 128 -26.69 15.00 12.27
N LEU A 129 -26.47 14.35 11.13
CA LEU A 129 -26.88 14.87 9.82
C LEU A 129 -28.36 14.64 9.53
N LEU A 130 -29.09 13.93 10.41
CA LEU A 130 -30.50 13.66 10.19
C LEU A 130 -31.35 14.89 10.52
N ASN A 131 -32.31 15.20 9.64
CA ASN A 131 -33.31 16.23 9.86
C ASN A 131 -34.45 15.67 10.71
N LYS A 132 -34.65 16.25 11.89
CA LYS A 132 -35.68 15.84 12.86
C LYS A 132 -37.10 15.95 12.31
N ASP A 133 -37.39 17.02 11.57
CA ASP A 133 -38.74 17.30 11.07
C ASP A 133 -39.08 16.32 9.94
N LEU A 134 -38.13 16.09 9.02
CA LEU A 134 -38.28 15.09 7.96
C LEU A 134 -38.43 13.68 8.51
N ILE A 135 -37.74 13.32 9.61
CA ILE A 135 -37.98 12.03 10.28
C ILE A 135 -39.45 11.88 10.68
N GLN A 136 -40.09 12.94 11.22
CA GLN A 136 -41.50 12.88 11.60
C GLN A 136 -42.43 12.77 10.38
N ASP A 137 -42.14 13.55 9.35
CA ASP A 137 -42.93 13.57 8.12
C ASP A 137 -42.86 12.23 7.39
N SER A 138 -41.67 11.66 7.20
CA SER A 138 -41.48 10.33 6.58
C SER A 138 -42.17 9.22 7.37
N LEU A 139 -42.15 9.27 8.71
CA LEU A 139 -42.86 8.29 9.55
C LEU A 139 -44.39 8.39 9.42
N SER A 140 -44.92 9.56 9.06
CA SER A 140 -46.34 9.75 8.79
C SER A 140 -46.74 9.17 7.42
N LEU A 141 -45.91 9.38 6.40
CA LEU A 141 -46.11 8.91 5.02
C LEU A 141 -45.94 7.39 4.87
N LEU A 142 -44.99 6.78 5.59
CA LEU A 142 -44.79 5.33 5.63
C LEU A 142 -46.01 4.52 6.11
N LYS A 143 -46.97 5.16 6.79
CA LYS A 143 -48.23 4.51 7.17
C LYS A 143 -49.23 4.45 6.00
N GLU A 144 -49.05 5.28 4.99
CA GLU A 144 -50.00 5.50 3.90
C GLU A 144 -49.52 4.92 2.57
N SER A 145 -48.20 4.90 2.32
CA SER A 145 -47.61 4.42 1.07
C SER A 145 -47.09 2.99 1.17
N GLY A 146 -47.53 2.13 0.24
CA GLY A 146 -47.02 0.77 0.10
C GLY A 146 -45.60 0.73 -0.46
N LYS A 147 -44.62 0.48 0.40
CA LYS A 147 -43.39 -0.34 0.22
C LYS A 147 -42.35 -0.09 -0.88
N SER A 148 -42.44 0.87 -1.81
CA SER A 148 -41.49 0.89 -2.94
C SER A 148 -40.51 2.08 -3.09
N SER A 149 -40.56 3.15 -2.30
CA SER A 149 -39.69 4.34 -2.47
C SER A 149 -38.73 4.64 -1.31
N PHE A 150 -38.65 3.78 -0.29
CA PHE A 150 -37.98 4.14 0.97
C PHE A 150 -36.48 4.48 0.84
N GLU A 151 -35.77 3.97 -0.18
CA GLU A 151 -34.34 4.29 -0.36
C GLU A 151 -34.07 5.75 -0.78
N GLU A 152 -34.95 6.34 -1.60
CA GLU A 152 -34.84 7.76 -2.00
C GLU A 152 -35.23 8.66 -0.83
N GLU A 153 -36.29 8.30 -0.08
CA GLU A 153 -36.74 9.03 1.12
C GLU A 153 -35.68 9.02 2.24
N ILE A 154 -34.87 7.96 2.36
CA ILE A 154 -33.75 7.93 3.32
C ILE A 154 -32.74 9.04 3.01
N LEU A 155 -32.48 9.35 1.73
CA LEU A 155 -31.53 10.40 1.37
C LEU A 155 -32.07 11.77 1.77
N ASP A 156 -33.38 11.99 1.64
CA ASP A 156 -34.05 13.23 2.07
C ASP A 156 -33.98 13.42 3.58
N LEU A 157 -33.87 12.35 4.38
CA LEU A 157 -33.68 12.47 5.83
C LEU A 157 -32.37 13.15 6.21
N PHE A 158 -31.38 13.23 5.32
CA PHE A 158 -30.11 13.88 5.60
C PHE A 158 -30.17 15.34 5.18
N ILE A 159 -29.65 16.22 6.05
CA ILE A 159 -29.42 17.63 5.72
C ILE A 159 -28.26 17.67 4.71
N LEU A 160 -28.58 17.72 3.42
CA LEU A 160 -27.59 17.81 2.33
C LEU A 160 -27.20 19.26 2.01
N GLU A 161 -28.02 20.21 2.42
CA GLU A 161 -27.79 21.65 2.23
C GLU A 161 -27.50 22.30 3.58
N ASP A 162 -26.22 22.61 3.86
CA ASP A 162 -25.84 23.79 4.64
C ASP A 162 -24.33 24.04 4.63
N GLU A 163 -23.92 25.29 4.35
CA GLU A 163 -22.59 25.83 4.65
C GLU A 163 -22.35 25.91 6.19
N ASP A 164 -23.42 25.81 6.98
CA ASP A 164 -23.49 25.81 8.44
C ASP A 164 -23.60 24.41 9.08
N SER A 165 -23.54 23.33 8.30
CA SER A 165 -23.38 22.00 8.88
C SER A 165 -22.11 22.05 9.74
N PRO A 166 -22.17 21.71 11.05
CA PRO A 166 -21.04 21.90 11.94
C PRO A 166 -19.86 21.28 11.24
N LYS A 167 -18.81 22.06 10.97
CA LYS A 167 -17.61 21.53 10.36
C LYS A 167 -17.09 20.51 11.35
N ILE A 168 -17.50 19.27 11.14
CA ILE A 168 -16.86 18.09 11.66
C ILE A 168 -15.58 18.06 10.84
N ASN A 169 -14.66 18.99 11.15
CA ASN A 169 -13.27 18.95 10.74
C ASN A 169 -12.79 17.65 11.34
N TYR A 170 -12.99 16.58 10.57
CA TYR A 170 -12.92 15.18 10.94
C TYR A 170 -12.29 15.07 12.30
N ILE A 171 -13.09 14.86 13.37
CA ILE A 171 -12.58 14.46 14.70
C ILE A 171 -11.31 13.72 14.39
N THR A 172 -10.17 14.22 14.83
CA THR A 172 -8.83 13.89 14.32
C THR A 172 -8.50 12.43 14.66
N LEU A 173 -9.35 11.48 14.28
CA LEU A 173 -9.40 10.10 14.70
C LEU A 173 -8.18 9.38 14.15
N GLY A 174 -7.69 9.81 12.97
CA GLY A 174 -6.40 9.36 12.47
C GLY A 174 -5.23 9.75 13.38
N THR A 175 -5.30 10.90 14.07
CA THR A 175 -4.19 11.48 14.85
C THR A 175 -4.42 11.62 16.37
N ASP A 176 -5.59 11.24 16.88
CA ASP A 176 -5.94 11.36 18.30
C ASP A 176 -6.41 10.04 18.90
N LEU A 177 -6.95 9.08 18.11
CA LEU A 177 -7.25 7.72 18.60
C LEU A 177 -6.02 7.06 19.23
N TRP A 178 -4.84 7.38 18.72
CA TRP A 178 -3.58 6.84 19.22
C TRP A 178 -3.11 7.50 20.52
N LYS A 179 -3.71 8.63 20.91
CA LYS A 179 -3.46 9.26 22.21
C LYS A 179 -4.28 8.63 23.32
N GLU A 180 -5.38 7.96 22.98
CA GLU A 180 -6.25 7.32 23.97
C GLU A 180 -5.57 6.10 24.58
N ASP A 181 -5.57 6.03 25.90
CA ASP A 181 -5.06 4.87 26.60
C ASP A 181 -5.99 3.67 26.43
N LEU A 182 -5.43 2.47 26.58
CA LEU A 182 -6.22 1.25 26.47
C LEU A 182 -7.04 1.07 27.74
N PRO A 183 -8.37 0.90 27.66
CA PRO A 183 -9.17 0.64 28.85
C PRO A 183 -8.71 -0.65 29.54
N GLU A 184 -8.71 -0.64 30.88
CA GLU A 184 -8.37 -1.84 31.66
C GLU A 184 -9.28 -3.01 31.27
N ASN A 185 -10.56 -2.73 31.02
CA ASN A 185 -11.58 -3.69 30.64
C ASN A 185 -12.34 -3.22 29.39
N LEU A 186 -12.48 -4.09 28.37
CA LEU A 186 -13.34 -3.84 27.20
C LEU A 186 -14.75 -4.44 27.37
N SER A 187 -15.15 -4.70 28.61
CA SER A 187 -16.43 -5.29 29.01
C SER A 187 -16.77 -6.54 28.19
N PHE A 188 -17.92 -6.62 27.52
CA PHE A 188 -18.30 -7.83 26.79
C PHE A 188 -17.37 -8.16 25.60
N LEU A 189 -16.64 -7.17 25.06
CA LEU A 189 -15.63 -7.46 24.04
C LEU A 189 -14.49 -8.33 24.59
N ASN A 190 -14.20 -8.29 25.90
CA ASN A 190 -13.24 -9.21 26.53
C ASN A 190 -13.70 -10.67 26.48
N VAL A 191 -15.01 -10.93 26.46
CA VAL A 191 -15.55 -12.28 26.30
C VAL A 191 -15.25 -12.80 24.88
N PHE A 192 -15.49 -11.97 23.85
CA PHE A 192 -15.16 -12.33 22.47
C PHE A 192 -13.66 -12.50 22.26
N TYR A 193 -12.87 -11.58 22.80
CA TYR A 193 -11.41 -11.64 22.83
C TYR A 193 -10.91 -12.96 23.43
N SER A 194 -11.36 -13.31 24.64
CA SER A 194 -10.94 -14.53 25.34
C SER A 194 -11.33 -15.80 24.58
N ARG A 195 -12.58 -15.85 24.07
CA ARG A 195 -13.03 -16.97 23.23
C ARG A 195 -12.17 -17.12 21.98
N LYS A 196 -11.78 -16.00 21.37
CA LYS A 196 -10.95 -16.03 20.16
C LYS A 196 -9.53 -16.49 20.44
N LEU A 197 -8.95 -16.12 21.57
CA LEU A 197 -7.65 -16.64 22.00
C LEU A 197 -7.67 -18.15 22.24
N GLU A 198 -8.68 -18.66 22.94
CA GLU A 198 -8.81 -20.11 23.16
C GLU A 198 -9.02 -20.86 21.83
N GLN A 199 -9.77 -20.27 20.89
CA GLN A 199 -9.87 -20.80 19.53
C GLN A 199 -8.49 -20.83 18.84
N LEU A 200 -7.74 -19.73 18.85
CA LEU A 200 -6.40 -19.68 18.23
C LEU A 200 -5.43 -20.68 18.86
N LYS A 201 -5.52 -20.90 20.17
CA LYS A 201 -4.75 -21.91 20.91
C LYS A 201 -5.11 -23.33 20.44
N LYS A 202 -6.40 -23.62 20.25
CA LYS A 202 -6.86 -24.91 19.69
C LYS A 202 -6.37 -25.08 18.26
N ASP A 203 -6.52 -24.06 17.41
CA ASP A 203 -6.10 -24.10 16.01
C ASP A 203 -4.56 -24.26 15.88
N ASN A 204 -3.79 -23.62 16.77
CA ASN A 204 -2.33 -23.78 16.83
C ASN A 204 -1.91 -25.21 17.19
N ARG A 205 -2.59 -25.86 18.15
CA ARG A 205 -2.33 -27.27 18.50
C ARG A 205 -2.64 -28.21 17.33
N GLN A 206 -3.60 -27.84 16.49
CA GLN A 206 -4.00 -28.61 15.31
C GLN A 206 -3.19 -28.25 14.05
N GLY A 207 -2.20 -27.35 14.13
CA GLY A 207 -1.42 -26.91 12.97
C GLY A 207 -2.22 -26.09 11.95
N LYS A 208 -3.38 -25.53 12.32
CA LYS A 208 -4.31 -24.84 11.42
C LYS A 208 -4.04 -23.35 11.23
N ILE A 209 -3.07 -22.78 11.93
CA ILE A 209 -2.73 -21.35 11.81
C ILE A 209 -1.42 -21.17 11.05
N SER A 210 -1.34 -20.10 10.25
CA SER A 210 -0.11 -19.74 9.55
C SER A 210 1.02 -19.35 10.52
N TYR A 211 2.26 -19.44 10.06
CA TYR A 211 3.44 -19.03 10.83
C TYR A 211 3.33 -17.57 11.31
N PHE A 212 2.85 -16.69 10.44
CA PHE A 212 2.61 -15.28 10.76
C PHE A 212 1.59 -15.12 11.90
N LEU A 213 0.42 -15.74 11.78
CA LEU A 213 -0.63 -15.64 12.81
C LEU A 213 -0.19 -16.27 14.14
N LYS A 214 0.61 -17.34 14.09
CA LYS A 214 1.24 -17.96 15.26
C LYS A 214 2.15 -16.99 16.01
N ASN A 215 2.99 -16.23 15.30
CA ASN A 215 3.84 -15.21 15.90
C ASN A 215 3.02 -14.08 16.53
N LYS A 216 1.97 -13.59 15.84
CA LYS A 216 1.06 -12.59 16.40
C LYS A 216 0.38 -13.07 17.68
N PHE A 217 -0.13 -14.30 17.68
CA PHE A 217 -0.76 -14.91 18.84
C PHE A 217 0.20 -14.99 20.03
N TYR A 218 1.44 -15.43 19.84
CA TYR A 218 2.42 -15.47 20.95
C TYR A 218 2.82 -14.08 21.46
N ASN A 219 2.93 -13.10 20.57
CA ASN A 219 3.18 -11.72 20.99
C ASN A 219 2.00 -11.18 21.80
N GLU A 220 0.77 -11.47 21.39
CA GLU A 220 -0.43 -11.10 22.12
C GLU A 220 -0.45 -11.68 23.55
N LEU A 221 -0.12 -12.97 23.70
CA LEU A 221 -0.02 -13.60 25.03
C LEU A 221 1.06 -12.95 25.92
N ARG A 222 2.15 -12.43 25.34
CA ARG A 222 3.17 -11.71 26.11
C ARG A 222 2.68 -10.34 26.55
N LYS A 223 1.96 -9.62 25.68
CA LYS A 223 1.35 -8.32 26.00
C LYS A 223 0.35 -8.45 27.15
N MET A 224 -0.45 -9.52 27.14
CA MET A 224 -1.35 -9.86 28.27
C MET A 224 -0.59 -10.04 29.59
N LYS A 225 0.56 -10.74 29.59
CA LYS A 225 1.39 -10.92 30.79
C LYS A 225 2.01 -9.61 31.31
N LEU A 226 2.07 -8.58 30.46
CA LEU A 226 2.56 -7.24 30.79
C LEU A 226 1.40 -6.26 30.99
N ASN A 227 0.18 -6.77 31.23
CA ASN A 227 -1.05 -5.97 31.42
C ASN A 227 -1.29 -4.90 30.35
N TYR A 228 -0.79 -5.12 29.12
CA TYR A 228 -0.85 -4.15 28.03
C TYR A 228 -0.19 -2.78 28.27
N GLU A 229 0.65 -2.63 29.31
CA GLU A 229 1.50 -1.44 29.46
C GLU A 229 2.43 -1.26 28.23
N TYR A 230 2.78 -2.38 27.60
CA TYR A 230 3.58 -2.41 26.38
C TYR A 230 2.87 -3.17 25.25
N GLU A 231 2.23 -2.42 24.37
CA GLU A 231 1.38 -2.93 23.30
C GLU A 231 2.15 -3.34 22.03
N TYR A 232 3.44 -2.99 21.97
CA TYR A 232 4.29 -3.24 20.82
C TYR A 232 5.62 -3.83 21.28
N ASN A 233 6.17 -4.72 20.47
CA ASN A 233 7.56 -5.12 20.60
C ASN A 233 8.42 -4.49 19.51
N LEU A 234 9.74 -4.48 19.73
CA LEU A 234 10.69 -3.87 18.80
C LEU A 234 10.64 -4.53 17.40
N SER A 235 10.38 -5.84 17.32
CA SER A 235 10.24 -6.55 16.04
C SER A 235 9.04 -6.05 15.26
N GLU A 236 7.93 -5.70 15.93
CA GLU A 236 6.75 -5.11 15.31
C GLU A 236 7.05 -3.69 14.78
N LEU A 237 7.86 -2.89 15.47
CA LEU A 237 8.34 -1.59 14.97
C LEU A 237 9.28 -1.74 13.76
N ILE A 238 10.14 -2.76 13.76
CA ILE A 238 10.98 -3.07 12.59
C ILE A 238 10.09 -3.48 11.41
N ASN A 239 9.10 -4.36 11.65
CA ASN A 239 8.14 -4.79 10.63
C ASN A 239 7.36 -3.60 10.05
N TYR A 240 6.93 -2.65 10.89
CA TYR A 240 6.34 -1.40 10.41
C TYR A 240 7.24 -0.70 9.38
N CYS A 241 8.56 -0.66 9.62
CA CYS A 241 9.49 0.01 8.72
C CYS A 241 9.73 -0.76 7.41
N ILE A 242 9.83 -2.10 7.45
CA ILE A 242 10.20 -2.92 6.27
C ILE A 242 9.00 -3.39 5.43
N TYR A 243 7.77 -3.19 5.90
CA TYR A 243 6.53 -3.45 5.16
C TYR A 243 5.76 -2.16 4.89
N SER A 244 6.44 -1.01 4.98
CA SER A 244 5.90 0.28 4.59
C SER A 244 5.97 0.42 3.07
N ASP A 245 4.95 1.00 2.45
CA ASP A 245 4.92 1.24 1.00
C ASP A 245 6.11 2.08 0.53
N HIS A 246 6.64 2.99 1.37
CA HIS A 246 7.90 3.71 1.13
C HIS A 246 9.12 2.80 0.89
N PHE A 247 9.08 1.55 1.30
CA PHE A 247 10.17 0.59 1.13
C PHE A 247 10.01 -0.26 -0.14
N ASP A 248 8.79 -0.43 -0.64
CA ASP A 248 8.50 -1.31 -1.76
C ASP A 248 9.19 -0.90 -3.08
N PRO A 249 9.36 0.40 -3.43
CA PRO A 249 10.14 0.80 -4.60
C PRO A 249 11.61 0.34 -4.59
N PHE A 250 12.16 -0.01 -3.42
CA PHE A 250 13.53 -0.49 -3.28
C PHE A 250 13.65 -2.02 -3.34
N LEU A 251 12.52 -2.72 -3.39
CA LEU A 251 12.45 -4.18 -3.42
C LEU A 251 12.06 -4.64 -4.83
N ASN A 252 13.04 -5.00 -5.65
CA ASN A 252 12.76 -5.71 -6.90
C ASN A 252 12.09 -7.07 -6.60
N GLU A 253 11.07 -7.41 -7.37
CA GLU A 253 10.10 -8.49 -7.10
C GLU A 253 10.75 -9.87 -6.88
N TYR A 254 11.88 -10.16 -7.52
CA TYR A 254 12.52 -11.49 -7.47
C TYR A 254 13.35 -11.77 -6.21
N SER A 255 13.64 -10.76 -5.37
CA SER A 255 14.48 -10.92 -4.16
C SER A 255 13.89 -10.30 -2.90
N ALA A 256 12.65 -9.81 -2.95
CA ALA A 256 12.04 -9.03 -1.89
C ALA A 256 12.17 -9.66 -0.50
N GLU A 257 11.97 -10.98 -0.36
CA GLU A 257 12.01 -11.64 0.95
C GLU A 257 13.43 -11.80 1.53
N SER A 258 14.42 -12.17 0.71
CA SER A 258 15.81 -12.31 1.17
C SER A 258 16.42 -10.95 1.51
N VAL A 259 16.04 -9.93 0.73
CA VAL A 259 16.40 -8.53 0.93
C VAL A 259 15.72 -7.98 2.19
N ARG A 260 14.40 -8.19 2.37
CA ARG A 260 13.66 -7.84 3.60
C ARG A 260 14.30 -8.48 4.84
N ARG A 261 14.71 -9.74 4.77
CA ARG A 261 15.40 -10.42 5.88
C ARG A 261 16.75 -9.80 6.21
N ARG A 262 17.55 -9.46 5.18
CA ARG A 262 18.84 -8.76 5.37
C ARG A 262 18.62 -7.38 6.00
N PHE A 263 17.65 -6.63 5.49
CA PHE A 263 17.30 -5.31 6.02
C PHE A 263 16.70 -5.36 7.40
N TYR A 264 15.94 -6.39 7.77
CA TYR A 264 15.41 -6.55 9.13
C TYR A 264 16.52 -6.45 10.19
N TYR A 265 17.66 -7.12 9.98
CA TYR A 265 18.80 -7.05 10.91
C TYR A 265 19.51 -5.68 10.89
N LYS A 266 19.54 -5.01 9.74
CA LYS A 266 20.08 -3.65 9.62
C LYS A 266 19.18 -2.64 10.34
N ALA A 267 17.89 -2.62 10.03
CA ALA A 267 16.86 -1.83 10.70
C ALA A 267 16.89 -2.05 12.22
N LYS A 268 16.99 -3.31 12.68
CA LYS A 268 17.15 -3.62 14.10
C LYS A 268 18.34 -2.93 14.75
N ARG A 269 19.51 -2.89 14.08
CA ARG A 269 20.71 -2.21 14.60
C ARG A 269 20.52 -0.70 14.63
N VAL A 270 19.97 -0.13 13.56
CA VAL A 270 19.68 1.31 13.41
C VAL A 270 18.72 1.78 14.50
N ILE A 271 17.58 1.10 14.66
CA ILE A 271 16.57 1.45 15.65
C ILE A 271 17.13 1.28 17.08
N LYS A 272 17.91 0.23 17.36
CA LYS A 272 18.56 0.08 18.67
C LYS A 272 19.55 1.21 18.98
N LYS A 273 20.34 1.64 17.98
CA LYS A 273 21.25 2.77 18.12
C LYS A 273 20.46 4.05 18.39
N PHE A 274 19.39 4.31 17.63
CA PHE A 274 18.47 5.42 17.84
C PHE A 274 17.91 5.42 19.27
N PHE A 275 17.39 4.28 19.74
CA PHE A 275 16.83 4.15 21.10
C PHE A 275 17.88 4.42 22.19
N LYS A 276 19.12 3.97 21.98
CA LYS A 276 20.22 4.25 22.91
C LYS A 276 20.60 5.73 22.91
N THR A 277 20.70 6.36 21.72
CA THR A 277 21.09 7.76 21.57
C THR A 277 20.08 8.72 22.21
N TYR A 278 18.78 8.41 22.12
CA TYR A 278 17.71 9.25 22.67
C TYR A 278 17.13 8.72 23.98
N GLU A 279 17.83 7.78 24.63
CA GLU A 279 17.45 7.20 25.93
C GLU A 279 15.98 6.74 26.01
N ILE A 280 15.47 6.16 24.91
CA ILE A 280 14.08 5.72 24.83
C ILE A 280 13.89 4.51 25.74
N ASN A 281 13.01 4.65 26.73
CA ASN A 281 12.72 3.59 27.69
C ASN A 281 12.06 2.37 27.00
N THR A 282 12.55 1.18 27.32
CA THR A 282 12.01 -0.09 26.81
C THR A 282 11.94 -1.12 27.92
N LYS A 283 10.90 -1.97 27.90
CA LYS A 283 10.80 -3.10 28.81
C LYS A 283 11.43 -4.34 28.20
N LYS A 284 12.27 -5.02 28.98
CA LYS A 284 12.82 -6.33 28.61
C LYS A 284 11.90 -7.43 29.14
N TYR A 285 11.54 -8.36 28.28
CA TYR A 285 10.82 -9.59 28.62
C TYR A 285 11.62 -10.80 28.14
N LYS A 286 11.91 -11.76 29.02
CA LYS A 286 12.60 -13.00 28.68
C LYS A 286 11.57 -14.11 28.50
N ASP A 287 11.54 -14.74 27.33
CA ASP A 287 10.61 -15.84 27.07
C ASP A 287 11.10 -17.16 27.69
N SER A 288 10.26 -18.20 27.62
CA SER A 288 10.57 -19.54 28.15
C SER A 288 11.78 -20.21 27.49
N ALA A 289 12.21 -19.74 26.31
CA ALA A 289 13.42 -20.20 25.63
C ALA A 289 14.64 -19.31 25.97
N GLY A 290 14.52 -18.42 26.96
CA GLY A 290 15.58 -17.53 27.39
C GLY A 290 15.86 -16.36 26.46
N ARG A 291 15.02 -16.12 25.44
CA ARG A 291 15.24 -15.05 24.45
C ARG A 291 14.69 -13.73 24.99
N ASN A 292 15.47 -12.67 24.81
CA ASN A 292 15.09 -11.31 25.21
C ASN A 292 14.27 -10.63 24.12
N HIS A 293 13.11 -10.12 24.52
CA HIS A 293 12.20 -9.30 23.72
C HIS A 293 12.16 -7.90 24.32
N LEU A 294 12.20 -6.88 23.45
CA LEU A 294 12.09 -5.48 23.86
C LEU A 294 10.69 -4.98 23.52
N PHE A 295 10.07 -4.32 24.47
CA PHE A 295 8.70 -3.87 24.44
C PHE A 295 8.62 -2.36 24.66
N ILE A 296 7.69 -1.70 23.98
CA ILE A 296 7.41 -0.26 24.07
C ILE A 296 5.92 -0.01 24.22
N SER A 297 5.58 1.06 24.92
CA SER A 297 4.21 1.53 25.04
C SER A 297 3.71 2.07 23.70
N HIS A 298 2.39 2.18 23.55
CA HIS A 298 1.77 2.76 22.36
C HIS A 298 2.25 4.19 22.11
N ARG A 299 2.25 5.04 23.15
CA ARG A 299 2.75 6.43 23.06
C ARG A 299 4.19 6.52 22.56
N ILE A 300 5.07 5.61 22.99
CA ILE A 300 6.45 5.57 22.50
C ILE A 300 6.46 5.14 21.02
N PHE A 301 5.75 4.06 20.68
CA PHE A 301 5.66 3.57 19.30
C PHE A 301 5.23 4.69 18.33
N GLU A 302 4.15 5.39 18.65
CA GLU A 302 3.62 6.49 17.84
C GLU A 302 4.60 7.65 17.70
N LYS A 303 5.29 8.02 18.79
CA LYS A 303 6.30 9.08 18.77
C LYS A 303 7.50 8.75 17.89
N VAL A 304 7.90 7.48 17.81
CA VAL A 304 9.17 7.08 17.17
C VAL A 304 8.99 6.43 15.80
N LYS A 305 7.79 5.93 15.44
CA LYS A 305 7.60 5.12 14.23
C LYS A 305 8.02 5.84 12.96
N SER A 306 7.66 7.11 12.79
CA SER A 306 8.00 7.90 11.61
C SER A 306 9.50 8.19 11.52
N ALA A 307 10.14 8.54 12.65
CA ALA A 307 11.59 8.75 12.70
C ALA A 307 12.36 7.44 12.41
N CYS A 308 11.90 6.32 12.97
CA CYS A 308 12.50 5.00 12.70
C CYS A 308 12.34 4.60 11.23
N LEU A 309 11.17 4.85 10.64
CA LEU A 309 10.90 4.61 9.23
C LEU A 309 11.84 5.44 8.35
N GLN A 310 11.93 6.75 8.57
CA GLN A 310 12.83 7.64 7.83
C GLN A 310 14.29 7.21 7.96
N LEU A 311 14.74 6.83 9.15
CA LEU A 311 16.09 6.30 9.35
C LEU A 311 16.31 5.02 8.56
N CYS A 312 15.35 4.09 8.57
CA CYS A 312 15.45 2.87 7.79
C CYS A 312 15.50 3.16 6.28
N VAL A 313 14.56 3.96 5.77
CA VAL A 313 14.52 4.38 4.35
C VAL A 313 15.84 5.02 3.93
N ARG A 314 16.39 5.94 4.74
CA ARG A 314 17.69 6.56 4.47
C ARG A 314 18.82 5.53 4.38
N GLU A 315 18.86 4.58 5.31
CA GLU A 315 19.89 3.53 5.34
C GLU A 315 19.78 2.55 4.16
N ILE A 316 18.58 2.40 3.61
CA ILE A 316 18.31 1.64 2.40
C ILE A 316 18.77 2.44 1.18
N GLN A 317 18.38 3.71 1.07
CA GLN A 317 18.82 4.60 0.00
C GLN A 317 20.35 4.67 -0.10
N ILE A 318 21.04 4.83 1.04
CA ILE A 318 22.51 4.81 1.08
C ILE A 318 23.06 3.47 0.56
N GLU A 319 22.44 2.34 0.91
CA GLU A 319 22.88 1.03 0.41
C GLU A 319 22.64 0.88 -1.08
N THR A 320 21.48 1.29 -1.57
CA THR A 320 21.14 1.28 -3.00
C THR A 320 22.11 2.16 -3.80
N LEU A 321 22.42 3.36 -3.31
CA LEU A 321 23.40 4.25 -3.92
C LEU A 321 24.82 3.67 -3.91
N ASN A 322 25.22 2.99 -2.83
CA ASN A 322 26.52 2.32 -2.78
C ASN A 322 26.60 1.16 -3.78
N ARG A 323 25.53 0.36 -3.92
CA ARG A 323 25.48 -0.70 -4.93
C ARG A 323 25.48 -0.13 -6.34
N TYR A 324 24.76 0.96 -6.57
CA TYR A 324 24.78 1.67 -7.84
C TYR A 324 26.18 2.20 -8.16
N ARG A 325 26.92 2.75 -7.19
CA ARG A 325 28.32 3.15 -7.39
C ARG A 325 29.18 1.98 -7.84
N ILE A 326 29.13 0.86 -7.13
CA ILE A 326 29.87 -0.36 -7.52
C ILE A 326 29.48 -0.81 -8.94
N PHE A 327 28.18 -0.78 -9.26
CA PHE A 327 27.68 -1.11 -10.59
C PHE A 327 28.21 -0.14 -11.67
N LYS A 328 28.11 1.17 -11.43
CA LYS A 328 28.61 2.21 -12.34
C LYS A 328 30.11 2.09 -12.56
N ASP A 329 30.87 1.90 -11.48
CA ASP A 329 32.33 1.79 -11.53
C ASP A 329 32.76 0.50 -12.24
N PHE A 330 31.99 -0.58 -12.12
CA PHE A 330 32.26 -1.82 -12.83
C PHE A 330 31.92 -1.74 -14.33
N TYR A 331 30.90 -0.96 -14.71
CA TYR A 331 30.47 -0.74 -16.09
C TYR A 331 30.80 0.70 -16.57
N SER A 332 31.96 1.21 -16.15
CA SER A 332 32.38 2.60 -16.38
C SER A 332 32.79 2.90 -17.82
N GLU A 333 33.23 1.87 -18.55
CA GLU A 333 33.69 1.96 -19.93
C GLU A 333 32.66 1.36 -20.88
N CYS A 334 32.48 1.98 -22.04
CA CYS A 334 31.61 1.41 -23.06
C CYS A 334 32.29 0.16 -23.66
N PRO A 335 31.65 -1.03 -23.61
CA PRO A 335 32.23 -2.26 -24.13
C PRO A 335 32.33 -2.29 -25.66
N ILE A 336 31.80 -1.26 -26.36
CA ILE A 336 31.75 -1.20 -27.82
C ILE A 336 32.77 -0.21 -28.37
N CYS A 337 32.77 1.02 -27.86
CA CYS A 337 33.65 2.09 -28.36
C CYS A 337 34.81 2.43 -27.43
N GLY A 338 34.89 1.83 -26.22
CA GLY A 338 35.95 2.08 -25.25
C GLY A 338 35.95 3.49 -24.66
N GLN A 339 34.81 4.19 -24.73
CA GLN A 339 34.65 5.51 -24.11
C GLN A 339 34.52 5.39 -22.59
N ASP A 340 35.37 6.10 -21.86
CA ASP A 340 35.38 6.18 -20.39
C ASP A 340 34.31 7.16 -19.85
N GLU A 341 33.84 6.94 -18.62
CA GLU A 341 33.00 7.83 -17.79
C GLU A 341 31.64 8.31 -18.39
N ILE A 342 31.25 7.87 -19.59
CA ILE A 342 30.09 8.40 -20.33
C ILE A 342 28.77 7.68 -19.98
N ASN A 343 28.80 6.51 -19.33
CA ASN A 343 27.62 5.66 -19.16
C ASN A 343 26.65 6.08 -18.05
N GLN A 344 26.81 7.23 -17.39
CA GLN A 344 26.01 7.58 -16.20
C GLN A 344 24.49 7.55 -16.48
N ILE A 345 24.03 8.26 -17.52
CA ILE A 345 22.60 8.38 -17.82
C ILE A 345 21.98 6.99 -18.08
N ILE A 346 22.70 6.10 -18.78
CA ILE A 346 22.19 4.77 -19.10
C ILE A 346 22.32 3.82 -17.93
N CYS A 347 23.43 3.86 -17.18
CA CYS A 347 23.55 3.11 -15.94
C CYS A 347 22.42 3.47 -14.99
N GLU A 348 22.04 4.74 -14.87
CA GLU A 348 20.87 5.17 -14.09
C GLU A 348 19.56 4.63 -14.67
N LYS A 349 19.34 4.76 -15.99
CA LYS A 349 18.17 4.22 -16.68
C LYS A 349 18.04 2.70 -16.46
N ILE A 350 19.09 1.92 -16.71
CA ILE A 350 19.10 0.46 -16.55
C ILE A 350 18.94 0.05 -15.08
N TYR A 351 19.67 0.70 -14.17
CA TYR A 351 19.71 0.28 -12.78
C TYR A 351 18.43 0.63 -12.00
N PHE A 352 17.87 1.82 -12.24
CA PHE A 352 16.70 2.32 -11.50
C PHE A 352 15.36 2.09 -12.21
N SER A 353 15.34 1.86 -13.53
CA SER A 353 14.09 1.53 -14.23
C SER A 353 13.72 0.05 -14.07
N ASN A 354 12.41 -0.22 -14.11
CA ASN A 354 11.86 -1.56 -14.21
C ASN A 354 11.77 -2.06 -15.66
N GLU A 355 11.81 -1.16 -16.64
CA GLU A 355 11.79 -1.53 -18.08
C GLU A 355 12.98 -2.42 -18.45
N TYR A 356 14.16 -2.13 -17.88
CA TYR A 356 15.40 -2.84 -18.16
C TYR A 356 15.68 -3.97 -17.18
N GLN A 357 14.65 -4.54 -16.53
CA GLN A 357 14.80 -5.57 -15.50
C GLN A 357 15.63 -6.77 -15.98
N ALA A 358 15.40 -7.23 -17.22
CA ALA A 358 16.13 -8.35 -17.80
C ALA A 358 17.65 -8.07 -17.91
N PHE A 359 18.01 -6.90 -18.45
CA PHE A 359 19.41 -6.47 -18.57
C PHE A 359 20.06 -6.30 -17.20
N LYS A 360 19.37 -5.61 -16.28
CA LYS A 360 19.85 -5.38 -14.92
C LYS A 360 20.15 -6.70 -14.21
N GLU A 361 19.31 -7.71 -14.34
CA GLU A 361 19.52 -9.02 -13.73
C GLU A 361 20.76 -9.73 -14.28
N GLU A 362 20.97 -9.68 -15.58
CA GLU A 362 22.13 -10.30 -16.21
C GLU A 362 23.44 -9.60 -15.81
N LEU A 363 23.46 -8.26 -15.83
CA LEU A 363 24.61 -7.47 -15.41
C LEU A 363 24.94 -7.66 -13.92
N VAL A 364 23.94 -7.74 -13.05
CA VAL A 364 24.17 -7.99 -11.61
C VAL A 364 24.69 -9.41 -11.37
N LYS A 365 24.14 -10.43 -12.05
CA LYS A 365 24.65 -11.82 -11.95
C LYS A 365 26.11 -11.90 -12.36
N PHE A 366 26.50 -11.19 -13.42
CA PHE A 366 27.88 -11.17 -13.87
C PHE A 366 28.81 -10.47 -12.87
N LEU A 367 28.43 -9.29 -12.39
CA LEU A 367 29.15 -8.56 -11.34
C LEU A 367 29.39 -9.43 -10.09
N GLU A 368 28.36 -10.14 -9.63
CA GLU A 368 28.44 -11.02 -8.46
C GLU A 368 29.35 -12.26 -8.69
N SER A 369 29.58 -12.65 -9.94
CA SER A 369 30.50 -13.76 -10.26
C SER A 369 31.97 -13.40 -10.08
N GLY A 370 32.30 -12.11 -9.91
CA GLY A 370 33.66 -11.61 -9.72
C GLY A 370 34.57 -11.75 -10.95
N LYS A 371 34.00 -12.03 -12.13
CA LYS A 371 34.73 -12.10 -13.40
C LYS A 371 35.01 -10.68 -13.90
N SER A 372 36.20 -10.45 -14.47
CA SER A 372 36.48 -9.19 -15.19
C SER A 372 35.65 -9.10 -16.47
N LEU A 373 35.28 -7.89 -16.87
CA LEU A 373 34.67 -7.62 -18.18
C LEU A 373 35.55 -8.14 -19.33
N ASP A 374 36.87 -8.09 -19.19
CA ASP A 374 37.85 -8.59 -20.19
C ASP A 374 37.72 -10.09 -20.50
N LEU A 375 37.07 -10.86 -19.62
CA LEU A 375 36.86 -12.30 -19.84
C LEU A 375 35.68 -12.58 -20.78
N VAL A 376 34.77 -11.63 -20.93
CA VAL A 376 33.56 -11.76 -21.77
C VAL A 376 33.65 -10.87 -23.00
N ASN A 377 34.25 -9.69 -22.85
CA ASN A 377 34.61 -8.82 -23.96
C ASN A 377 35.83 -9.37 -24.67
N ASN A 378 35.71 -9.59 -25.98
CA ASN A 378 36.81 -10.01 -26.84
C ASN A 378 36.63 -9.40 -28.24
N GLU A 379 37.49 -9.75 -29.19
CA GLU A 379 37.41 -9.20 -30.55
C GLU A 379 36.10 -9.52 -31.29
N GLU A 380 35.37 -10.56 -30.86
CA GLU A 380 34.12 -11.01 -31.50
C GLU A 380 32.85 -10.53 -30.76
N PHE A 381 32.89 -10.43 -29.43
CA PHE A 381 31.73 -10.19 -28.57
C PHE A 381 31.92 -9.03 -27.59
N PHE A 382 30.83 -8.31 -27.33
CA PHE A 382 30.73 -7.33 -26.26
C PHE A 382 29.68 -7.75 -25.23
N PHE A 383 29.88 -7.31 -23.99
CA PHE A 383 29.06 -7.49 -22.80
C PHE A 383 29.31 -6.32 -21.84
N GLY A 384 28.26 -5.62 -21.43
CA GLY A 384 28.33 -4.51 -20.49
C GLY A 384 27.29 -3.43 -20.80
N VAL A 385 27.42 -2.27 -20.16
CA VAL A 385 26.53 -1.12 -20.43
C VAL A 385 27.13 -0.29 -21.57
N PRO A 386 26.48 -0.22 -22.76
CA PRO A 386 26.96 0.64 -23.85
C PRO A 386 26.80 2.13 -23.51
N CYS A 387 27.54 3.02 -24.19
CA CYS A 387 27.29 4.46 -24.13
C CYS A 387 25.99 4.83 -24.86
N GLU A 388 25.52 6.08 -24.73
CA GLU A 388 24.20 6.50 -25.23
C GLU A 388 24.06 6.29 -26.73
N ASP A 389 25.07 6.67 -27.47
CA ASP A 389 25.11 6.47 -28.91
C ASP A 389 25.04 4.98 -29.23
N CYS A 390 25.93 4.16 -28.65
CA CYS A 390 25.96 2.72 -28.93
C CYS A 390 24.67 2.02 -28.52
N PHE A 391 24.12 2.33 -27.34
CA PHE A 391 22.88 1.72 -26.85
C PHE A 391 21.69 2.08 -27.73
N ASN A 392 21.63 3.32 -28.25
CA ASN A 392 20.60 3.72 -29.21
C ASN A 392 20.62 2.89 -30.49
N PHE A 393 21.79 2.39 -30.92
CA PHE A 393 21.91 1.47 -32.04
C PHE A 393 21.53 0.03 -31.68
N ILE A 394 22.16 -0.55 -30.66
CA ILE A 394 22.05 -2.00 -30.41
C ILE A 394 20.91 -2.39 -29.50
N ARG A 395 20.52 -1.51 -28.57
CA ARG A 395 19.49 -1.73 -27.53
C ARG A 395 19.62 -3.03 -26.75
N ASP A 396 20.83 -3.54 -26.66
CA ASP A 396 21.19 -4.74 -25.91
C ASP A 396 22.46 -4.44 -25.09
N ILE A 397 22.72 -5.26 -24.08
CA ILE A 397 23.92 -5.22 -23.26
C ILE A 397 24.97 -6.23 -23.74
N ARG A 398 24.62 -7.11 -24.69
CA ARG A 398 25.53 -8.09 -25.28
C ARG A 398 25.27 -8.30 -26.77
N GLY A 399 26.30 -8.72 -27.50
CA GLY A 399 26.15 -9.02 -28.92
C GLY A 399 27.48 -9.23 -29.62
N LYS A 400 27.43 -9.42 -30.93
CA LYS A 400 28.63 -9.55 -31.77
C LYS A 400 29.04 -8.21 -32.35
N PHE A 401 30.34 -7.92 -32.36
CA PHE A 401 30.89 -6.76 -33.06
C PHE A 401 30.60 -6.79 -34.57
N SER A 402 30.53 -7.97 -35.17
CA SER A 402 30.21 -8.13 -36.60
C SER A 402 28.79 -7.66 -36.95
N GLU A 403 27.82 -7.91 -36.07
CA GLU A 403 26.42 -7.47 -36.22
C GLU A 403 26.30 -5.96 -36.04
N PHE A 404 26.96 -5.40 -35.01
CA PHE A 404 27.02 -3.94 -34.82
C PHE A 404 27.65 -3.22 -36.02
N ASN A 405 28.78 -3.72 -36.52
CA ASN A 405 29.45 -3.17 -37.69
C ASN A 405 28.58 -3.26 -38.96
N LEU A 406 27.80 -4.33 -39.10
CA LEU A 406 26.85 -4.49 -40.20
C LEU A 406 25.73 -3.45 -40.10
N LEU A 407 25.15 -3.28 -38.91
CA LEU A 407 24.13 -2.27 -38.63
C LEU A 407 24.64 -0.86 -38.95
N GLN A 408 25.82 -0.47 -38.44
CA GLN A 408 26.38 0.86 -38.72
C GLN A 408 26.54 1.10 -40.23
N LYS A 409 27.06 0.10 -40.97
CA LYS A 409 27.18 0.18 -42.43
C LYS A 409 25.82 0.30 -43.10
N PHE A 410 24.82 -0.42 -42.60
CA PHE A 410 23.45 -0.39 -43.14
C PHE A 410 22.83 1.00 -42.97
N ILE A 411 22.88 1.55 -41.75
CA ILE A 411 22.38 2.89 -41.44
C ILE A 411 23.08 3.95 -42.30
N LEU A 412 24.41 3.91 -42.38
CA LEU A 412 25.17 4.87 -43.21
C LEU A 412 24.79 4.77 -44.69
N ARG A 413 24.69 3.54 -45.22
CA ARG A 413 24.36 3.31 -46.63
C ARG A 413 22.98 3.83 -47.00
N TYR A 414 22.00 3.64 -46.13
CA TYR A 414 20.59 3.97 -46.38
C TYR A 414 20.13 5.24 -45.66
N SER A 415 21.08 6.05 -45.18
CA SER A 415 20.83 7.34 -44.51
C SER A 415 20.18 8.40 -45.39
N THR A 416 20.14 8.19 -46.71
CA THR A 416 19.60 9.13 -47.69
C THR A 416 18.52 8.48 -48.52
N CYS A 417 17.36 9.13 -48.64
CA CYS A 417 16.22 8.67 -49.42
C CYS A 417 16.56 8.60 -50.92
N PRO A 418 16.33 7.47 -51.60
CA PRO A 418 16.60 7.35 -53.04
C PRO A 418 15.61 8.11 -53.92
N VAL A 419 14.45 8.51 -53.37
CA VAL A 419 13.37 9.20 -54.10
C VAL A 419 13.59 10.71 -54.12
N CYS A 420 13.79 11.33 -52.94
CA CYS A 420 13.87 12.78 -52.79
C CYS A 420 15.26 13.31 -52.39
N GLY A 421 16.19 12.44 -51.99
CA GLY A 421 17.53 12.83 -51.53
C GLY A 421 17.61 13.38 -50.11
N ASN A 422 16.49 13.46 -49.37
CA ASN A 422 16.49 13.88 -47.96
C ASN A 422 17.08 12.80 -47.04
N LYS A 423 17.54 13.20 -45.84
CA LYS A 423 18.05 12.25 -44.84
C LYS A 423 16.91 11.42 -44.23
N ASN A 424 17.14 10.13 -44.09
CA ASN A 424 16.26 9.24 -43.35
C ASN A 424 16.43 9.42 -41.84
N HIS A 425 15.33 9.35 -41.10
CA HIS A 425 15.35 9.32 -39.65
C HIS A 425 16.05 8.03 -39.17
N LEU A 426 16.96 8.17 -38.20
CA LEU A 426 17.68 7.02 -37.61
C LEU A 426 16.70 6.01 -37.01
N SER A 427 15.68 6.47 -36.29
CA SER A 427 14.66 5.62 -35.68
C SER A 427 13.91 4.78 -36.71
N TYR A 428 13.63 5.32 -37.90
CA TYR A 428 12.99 4.60 -38.99
C TYR A 428 13.89 3.51 -39.57
N LEU A 429 15.17 3.81 -39.80
CA LEU A 429 16.13 2.82 -40.31
C LEU A 429 16.43 1.70 -39.30
N LEU A 430 16.48 2.04 -38.00
CA LEU A 430 16.59 1.04 -36.93
C LEU A 430 15.33 0.17 -36.88
N SER A 431 14.14 0.78 -36.97
CA SER A 431 12.88 0.04 -37.04
C SER A 431 12.87 -0.95 -38.19
N PHE A 432 13.30 -0.49 -39.37
CA PHE A 432 13.39 -1.33 -40.55
C PHE A 432 14.37 -2.50 -40.36
N PHE A 433 15.54 -2.24 -39.76
CA PHE A 433 16.56 -3.26 -39.57
C PHE A 433 16.15 -4.35 -38.58
N TYR A 434 15.40 -3.99 -37.54
CA TYR A 434 14.96 -4.92 -36.49
C TYR A 434 13.57 -5.52 -36.73
N ASP A 435 12.93 -5.24 -37.86
CA ASP A 435 11.62 -5.78 -38.20
C ASP A 435 11.77 -7.15 -38.88
N ASP A 436 11.45 -8.23 -38.14
CA ASP A 436 11.51 -9.60 -38.62
C ASP A 436 10.57 -9.87 -39.81
N SER A 437 9.49 -9.09 -39.96
CA SER A 437 8.59 -9.22 -41.12
C SER A 437 9.23 -8.77 -42.43
N LYS A 438 10.33 -8.00 -42.35
CA LYS A 438 11.07 -7.45 -43.48
C LYS A 438 12.40 -8.17 -43.72
N GLU A 439 12.59 -9.38 -43.15
CA GLU A 439 13.85 -10.13 -43.22
C GLU A 439 14.34 -10.30 -44.67
N ASP A 440 13.49 -10.76 -45.59
CA ASP A 440 13.86 -10.98 -47.00
C ASP A 440 14.37 -9.69 -47.67
N LEU A 441 13.69 -8.57 -47.41
CA LEU A 441 14.05 -7.26 -47.97
C LEU A 441 15.34 -6.72 -47.32
N LYS A 442 15.50 -6.92 -46.01
CA LYS A 442 16.71 -6.58 -45.28
C LYS A 442 17.90 -7.38 -45.80
N GLU A 443 17.77 -8.67 -46.00
CA GLU A 443 18.82 -9.53 -46.54
C GLU A 443 19.20 -9.12 -47.97
N PHE A 444 18.21 -8.81 -48.81
CA PHE A 444 18.44 -8.25 -50.14
C PHE A 444 19.27 -6.96 -50.10
N LEU A 445 18.89 -6.00 -49.25
CA LEU A 445 19.61 -4.73 -49.08
C LEU A 445 21.02 -4.93 -48.53
N ILE A 446 21.23 -5.88 -47.61
CA ILE A 446 22.55 -6.23 -47.07
C ILE A 446 23.43 -6.87 -48.16
N ASN A 447 22.88 -7.78 -48.96
CA ASN A 447 23.62 -8.42 -50.06
C ASN A 447 24.00 -7.39 -51.14
N HIS A 448 23.12 -6.43 -51.42
CA HIS A 448 23.42 -5.32 -52.31
C HIS A 448 24.55 -4.40 -51.78
N MET A 449 24.65 -4.19 -50.47
CA MET A 449 25.79 -3.48 -49.88
C MET A 449 27.12 -4.20 -50.13
N LYS A 450 27.11 -5.54 -50.17
CA LYS A 450 28.30 -6.38 -50.34
C LYS A 450 28.71 -6.54 -51.82
N ALA A 451 27.78 -6.33 -52.75
CA ALA A 451 28.05 -6.46 -54.18
C ALA A 451 29.05 -5.38 -54.66
N LYS A 452 30.18 -5.80 -55.24
CA LYS A 452 31.07 -4.87 -55.96
C LYS A 452 30.27 -4.26 -57.12
N LYS A 453 30.33 -2.93 -57.27
CA LYS A 453 29.67 -2.14 -58.34
C LYS A 453 29.47 -2.99 -59.59
N ILE A 454 28.22 -3.38 -59.86
CA ILE A 454 27.84 -3.90 -61.17
C ILE A 454 27.88 -2.68 -62.09
N ASN A 455 29.06 -2.45 -62.68
CA ASN A 455 29.26 -1.39 -63.66
C ASN A 455 28.29 -1.64 -64.82
N ASN A 456 27.33 -0.70 -64.98
CA ASN A 456 26.67 -0.27 -66.21
C ASN A 456 25.15 0.01 -66.10
N ILE A 457 24.53 -0.02 -64.91
CA ILE A 457 23.13 0.43 -64.74
C ILE A 457 22.97 1.25 -63.45
N ASN A 458 22.46 2.49 -63.55
CA ASN A 458 22.21 3.41 -62.43
C ASN A 458 20.87 3.06 -61.74
N PHE A 459 20.79 1.92 -61.06
CA PHE A 459 19.66 1.65 -60.15
C PHE A 459 19.94 2.28 -58.78
N ASN A 460 19.09 3.22 -58.35
CA ASN A 460 19.17 3.86 -57.04
C ASN A 460 18.38 3.02 -56.01
N ILE A 461 18.97 1.92 -55.56
CA ILE A 461 18.37 1.03 -54.56
C ILE A 461 18.58 1.63 -53.16
N GLY A 462 17.50 1.85 -52.42
CA GLY A 462 17.54 2.37 -51.06
C GLY A 462 16.20 2.28 -50.35
N ILE A 463 16.14 2.84 -49.15
CA ILE A 463 14.93 2.89 -48.32
C ILE A 463 14.32 4.30 -48.44
N PRO A 464 13.05 4.45 -48.89
CA PRO A 464 12.39 5.75 -48.98
C PRO A 464 12.24 6.38 -47.59
N CYS A 465 12.26 7.73 -47.50
CA CYS A 465 11.93 8.40 -46.23
C CYS A 465 10.45 8.26 -45.89
N CYS A 466 10.09 8.56 -44.64
CA CYS A 466 8.72 8.41 -44.15
C CYS A 466 7.70 9.17 -45.02
N GLU A 467 8.03 10.38 -45.45
CA GLU A 467 7.19 11.19 -46.35
C GLU A 467 7.02 10.51 -47.72
N CYS A 468 8.12 10.09 -48.36
CA CYS A 468 8.04 9.42 -49.66
C CYS A 468 7.37 8.03 -49.57
N PHE A 469 7.49 7.34 -48.44
CA PHE A 469 6.79 6.08 -48.21
C PHE A 469 5.28 6.33 -48.12
N GLU A 470 4.85 7.32 -47.34
CA GLU A 470 3.45 7.72 -47.22
C GLU A 470 2.87 8.20 -48.55
N GLU A 471 3.61 9.03 -49.31
CA GLU A 471 3.18 9.50 -50.63
C GLU A 471 2.99 8.35 -51.64
N VAL A 472 3.83 7.33 -51.58
CA VAL A 472 3.82 6.22 -52.55
C VAL A 472 2.79 5.14 -52.17
N PHE A 473 2.65 4.84 -50.88
CA PHE A 473 1.86 3.71 -50.40
C PHE A 473 0.55 4.11 -49.71
N GLY A 474 0.32 5.41 -49.47
CA GLY A 474 -0.91 5.93 -48.83
C GLY A 474 -1.01 5.62 -47.35
N GLU A 475 0.08 5.16 -46.72
CA GLU A 475 0.16 4.74 -45.33
C GLU A 475 1.46 5.29 -44.69
N TYR A 476 1.37 5.82 -43.47
CA TYR A 476 2.56 6.20 -42.72
C TYR A 476 3.33 4.93 -42.33
N PRO A 477 4.66 4.86 -42.48
CA PRO A 477 5.39 3.63 -42.18
C PRO A 477 5.17 3.26 -40.71
N GLU A 478 4.80 2.01 -40.46
CA GLU A 478 4.68 1.49 -39.10
C GLU A 478 6.02 1.64 -38.39
N TYR A 479 6.06 2.58 -37.43
CA TYR A 479 7.08 2.56 -36.41
C TYR A 479 6.67 1.42 -35.51
N LEU A 480 7.55 0.42 -35.36
CA LEU A 480 7.50 -0.34 -34.14
C LEU A 480 7.57 0.71 -33.03
N GLY A 481 6.47 0.87 -32.31
CA GLY A 481 6.39 1.71 -31.12
C GLY A 481 7.34 1.11 -30.12
N PHE A 482 8.62 1.40 -30.27
CA PHE A 482 9.67 0.90 -29.42
C PHE A 482 9.61 1.71 -28.14
N LEU A 483 8.63 1.35 -27.31
CA LEU A 483 8.39 1.69 -25.91
C LEU A 483 8.97 3.04 -25.44
N THR A 484 8.05 4.00 -25.26
CA THR A 484 7.92 4.68 -23.96
C THR A 484 7.75 3.68 -22.82
#